data_AF-A0A0K2RBK4-F1
#
_entry.id   AF-A0A0K2RBK4-F1
#
_cell.length_a   1.000
_cell.length_b   1.000
_cell.length_c   1.000
_cell.angle_alpha   90.00
_cell.angle_beta   90.00
_cell.angle_gamma   90.00
#
_symmetry.space_group_name_H-M   'P 1'
#
loop_
_entity.id
_entity.type
_entity.pdbx_description
1 polymer ?
#
loop_
_entity_poly.entity_id
_entity_poly.type
_entity_poly.pdbx_seq_one_letter_code
_entity_poly.pdbx_strand_id
1 'polypeptide(L)' 'MISTDFEEVANVCHRALVFVQGTVTAELSGADLTIANLTAAASGAALTSE' A
#
# COMPACT_ATOMS: atom_id res chain seq x y z
N MET A 1 -7.29 -5.05 -9.25
CA MET A 1 -7.13 -6.26 -8.42
C MET A 1 -7.26 -5.85 -6.96
N ILE A 2 -7.97 -6.61 -6.13
CA ILE A 2 -8.05 -6.37 -4.68
C ILE A 2 -7.49 -7.62 -4.03
N SER A 3 -6.37 -7.47 -3.32
CA SER A 3 -5.71 -8.55 -2.62
C SER A 3 -5.15 -8.05 -1.30
N THR A 4 -5.18 -8.91 -0.28
CA THR A 4 -4.56 -8.66 1.01
C THR A 4 -3.13 -9.21 1.07
N ASP A 5 -2.72 -9.96 0.06
CA ASP A 5 -1.35 -10.47 -0.05
C ASP A 5 -0.44 -9.40 -0.68
N PHE A 6 0.53 -8.93 0.09
CA PHE A 6 1.41 -7.84 -0.34
C PHE A 6 2.42 -8.26 -1.41
N GLU A 7 2.82 -9.54 -1.44
CA GLU A 7 3.74 -10.06 -2.46
C GLU A 7 3.08 -10.06 -3.84
N GLU A 8 1.85 -10.53 -3.92
CA GLU A 8 1.07 -10.50 -5.15
C GLU A 8 0.86 -9.05 -5.64
N VAL A 9 0.48 -8.13 -4.75
CA VAL A 9 0.28 -6.72 -5.11
C VAL A 9 1.58 -6.09 -5.61
N ALA A 10 2.70 -6.31 -4.93
CA ALA A 10 3.98 -5.72 -5.30
C ALA A 10 4.52 -6.23 -6.64
N ASN A 11 4.23 -7.49 -7.00
CA ASN A 11 4.76 -8.10 -8.21
C ASN A 11 3.84 -7.98 -9.43
N VAL A 12 2.52 -7.87 -9.23
CA VAL A 12 1.53 -7.85 -10.31
C VAL A 12 1.04 -6.44 -10.63
N CYS A 13 0.91 -5.57 -9.62
CA CYS A 13 0.37 -4.22 -9.82
C CYS A 13 1.48 -3.23 -10.18
N HIS A 14 1.13 -2.18 -10.92
CA HIS A 14 2.01 -1.04 -11.17
C HIS A 14 1.77 0.10 -10.17
N ARG A 15 0.58 0.10 -9.56
CA ARG A 15 0.08 1.08 -8.59
C ARG A 15 -0.88 0.38 -7.64
N ALA A 16 -0.77 0.66 -6.35
CA ALA A 16 -1.65 0.15 -5.32
C ALA A 16 -2.12 1.28 -4.39
N LEU A 17 -3.39 1.19 -4.00
CA LEU A 17 -4.04 2.09 -3.06
C LEU A 17 -4.30 1.31 -1.77
N VAL A 18 -3.82 1.84 -0.66
CA VAL A 18 -3.98 1.22 0.65
C VAL A 18 -5.16 1.89 1.36
N PHE A 19 -6.15 1.08 1.73
CA PHE A 19 -7.34 1.54 2.46
C PHE A 19 -7.29 1.09 3.91
N VAL A 20 -7.37 2.03 4.84
CA VAL A 20 -7.48 1.76 6.28
C VAL A 20 -8.68 2.55 6.81
N GLN A 21 -9.57 1.87 7.54
CA GLN A 21 -10.79 2.47 8.10
C GLN A 21 -11.63 3.24 7.05
N GLY A 22 -11.72 2.72 5.82
CA GLY A 22 -12.51 3.32 4.74
C GLY A 22 -11.89 4.55 4.09
N THR A 23 -10.67 4.93 4.45
CA THR A 23 -9.92 6.04 3.85
C THR A 23 -8.68 5.53 3.14
N VAL A 24 -8.32 6.16 2.02
CA VAL A 24 -7.03 5.89 1.36
C VAL A 24 -5.92 6.51 2.20
N THR A 25 -5.02 5.69 2.73
CA THR A 25 -3.92 6.14 3.58
C THR A 25 -2.60 6.23 2.86
N ALA A 26 -2.43 5.50 1.77
CA ALA A 26 -1.25 5.59 0.92
C ALA A 26 -1.56 5.20 -0.52
N GLU A 27 -0.79 5.77 -1.43
CA GLU A 27 -0.76 5.39 -2.83
C GLU A 27 0.69 5.08 -3.19
N LEU A 28 0.95 3.82 -3.54
CA LEU A 28 2.29 3.31 -3.81
C LEU A 28 2.37 2.91 -5.29
N SER A 29 3.47 3.22 -5.94
CA SER A 29 3.67 2.92 -7.38
C SER A 29 5.15 2.71 -7.70
N GLY A 30 5.43 1.92 -8.73
CA GLY A 30 6.79 1.72 -9.23
C GLY A 30 7.76 1.24 -8.14
N ALA A 31 8.85 1.99 -7.91
CA ALA A 31 9.87 1.65 -6.92
C ALA A 31 9.38 1.72 -5.45
N ASP A 32 8.27 2.42 -5.21
CA ASP A 32 7.69 2.57 -3.88
C ASP A 32 6.70 1.42 -3.55
N LEU A 33 6.32 0.63 -4.56
CA LEU A 33 5.45 -0.53 -4.43
C LEU A 33 6.22 -1.73 -3.87
N THR A 34 6.64 -1.62 -2.61
CA THR A 34 7.36 -2.68 -1.90
C THR A 34 6.51 -3.27 -0.79
N ILE A 35 6.81 -4.52 -0.42
CA ILE A 35 6.15 -5.20 0.70
C ILE A 35 6.32 -4.39 1.99
N ALA A 36 7.49 -3.79 2.22
CA ALA A 36 7.75 -2.96 3.40
C ALA A 36 6.83 -1.74 3.44
N ASN A 37 6.70 -1.00 2.33
CA ASN A 37 5.84 0.18 2.26
C ASN A 37 4.35 -0.19 2.33
N LEU A 38 3.92 -1.28 1.68
CA LEU A 38 2.56 -1.80 1.78
C LEU A 38 2.21 -2.17 3.23
N THR A 39 3.13 -2.85 3.93
CA THR A 39 2.96 -3.24 5.33
C THR A 39 2.89 -2.02 6.24
N ALA A 40 3.80 -1.05 6.05
CA ALA A 40 3.80 0.19 6.82
C ALA A 40 2.50 1.00 6.61
N ALA A 41 2.03 1.11 5.37
CA ALA A 41 0.80 1.80 5.02
C ALA A 41 -0.45 1.10 5.59
N ALA A 42 -0.52 -0.22 5.52
CA ALA A 42 -1.63 -1.01 6.05
C ALA A 42 -1.67 -0.99 7.59
N SER A 43 -0.51 -0.90 8.24
CA SER A 43 -0.39 -0.79 9.70
C SER A 43 -0.76 0.60 10.25
N GLY A 44 -0.98 1.59 9.37
CA GLY A 44 -1.21 2.98 9.77
C GLY A 44 0.07 3.75 10.14
N ALA A 45 1.25 3.18 9.91
CA ALA A 45 2.53 3.86 10.14
C ALA A 45 2.80 4.95 9.08
N ALA A 46 2.19 4.84 7.89
CA ALA A 46 2.28 5.87 6.85
C ALA A 46 1.45 7.14 7.16
N LEU A 47 0.75 7.20 8.29
CA LEU A 47 -0.11 8.33 8.67
C LEU A 47 0.71 9.47 9.28
N THR A 48 1.57 10.10 8.47
CA THR A 48 1.87 11.52 8.63
C THR A 48 2.16 12.12 7.26
N SER A 49 1.14 12.75 6.70
CA SER A 49 1.31 13.81 5.73
C SER A 49 0.44 14.94 6.26
N GLU A 50 1.09 15.82 7.03
CA GLU A 50 0.63 17.21 7.20
C GLU A 50 0.75 17.96 5.88
#